data_AF-A0A8S9ZVD2-F1
#
_entry.id   AF-A0A8S9ZVD2-F1
#
_cell.length_a   1.000
_cell.length_b   1.000
_cell.length_c   1.000
_cell.angle_alpha   90.00
_cell.angle_beta   90.00
_cell.angle_gamma   90.00
#
_symmetry.space_group_name_H-M   'P 1'
#
loop_
_entity.id
_entity.type
_entity.pdbx_description
1 polymer ?
#
loop_
_entity_poly.entity_id
_entity_poly.type
_entity_poly.pdbx_seq_one_letter_code
_entity_poly.pdbx_strand_id
1 'polypeptide(L)'
;MGKRLAYPYSCPYNGQRNDNCNCTNNGHINQGLTRFNKIRVDLHNMKINPNDFTFALTEYGSPVAYGTAGDCYSMSDCPQGRFSIDLRGTNFKIVEDLEWIKQGHRTSLKIERLENNSIINGLCGGYCGGCTPDRFKGLIIGINNKNKLN
;
A
#
# COMPACT_ATOMS: atom_id res chain seq x y z
N MET A 1 8.71 -13.02 12.16
CA MET A 1 9.37 -11.76 11.75
C MET A 1 9.65 -11.81 10.27
N GLY A 2 9.67 -10.66 9.59
CA GLY A 2 9.95 -10.61 8.15
C GLY A 2 11.40 -10.85 7.76
N LYS A 3 11.64 -10.94 6.45
CA LYS A 3 12.98 -11.06 5.88
C LYS A 3 13.58 -9.67 5.64
N ARG A 4 14.88 -9.55 5.90
CA ARG A 4 15.71 -8.38 5.58
C ARG A 4 16.99 -8.84 4.89
N LEU A 5 17.44 -8.18 3.83
CA LEU A 5 18.70 -8.51 3.19
C LEU A 5 19.86 -8.45 4.18
N ALA A 6 20.73 -9.47 4.16
CA ALA A 6 21.94 -9.48 4.97
C ALA A 6 22.88 -8.32 4.57
N TYR A 7 22.95 -8.01 3.27
CA TYR A 7 23.61 -6.81 2.76
C TYR A 7 22.56 -5.76 2.35
N PRO A 8 22.26 -4.78 3.23
CA PRO A 8 21.10 -3.91 3.08
C PRO A 8 21.23 -2.88 1.95
N TYR A 9 22.42 -2.62 1.41
CA TYR A 9 22.64 -1.67 0.31
C TYR A 9 22.44 -2.29 -1.09
N SER A 10 21.87 -3.49 -1.17
CA SER A 10 21.60 -4.17 -2.45
C SER A 10 20.11 -4.26 -2.78
N CYS A 11 19.82 -4.48 -4.07
CA CYS A 11 18.50 -4.82 -4.57
C CYS A 11 18.62 -6.00 -5.54
N PRO A 12 18.78 -7.24 -5.03
CA PRO A 12 18.99 -8.42 -5.88
C PRO A 12 17.71 -8.77 -6.67
N TYR A 13 17.84 -9.71 -7.61
CA TYR A 13 16.72 -10.25 -8.40
C TYR A 13 15.90 -9.19 -9.14
N ASN A 14 16.56 -8.15 -9.66
CA ASN A 14 15.91 -7.02 -10.34
C ASN A 14 14.79 -6.37 -9.51
N GLY A 15 14.96 -6.36 -8.19
CA GLY A 15 14.01 -5.78 -7.23
C GLY A 15 12.79 -6.64 -6.92
N GLN A 16 12.72 -7.86 -7.43
CA GLN A 16 11.69 -8.81 -7.02
C GLN A 16 12.01 -9.44 -5.67
N ARG A 17 10.95 -9.70 -4.89
CA ARG A 17 11.06 -10.43 -3.64
C ARG A 17 11.45 -11.88 -3.94
N ASN A 18 12.47 -12.37 -3.24
CA ASN A 18 12.86 -13.77 -3.28
C ASN A 18 13.01 -14.27 -1.85
N ASP A 19 12.20 -15.24 -1.43
CA ASP A 19 12.26 -15.76 -0.06
C ASP A 19 13.50 -16.65 0.19
N ASN A 20 14.20 -17.08 -0.86
CA ASN A 20 15.50 -17.76 -0.81
C ASN A 20 16.70 -16.79 -0.85
N CYS A 21 16.47 -15.48 -0.64
CA CYS A 21 17.53 -14.50 -0.56
C CYS A 21 18.52 -14.78 0.59
N ASN A 22 19.75 -14.27 0.46
CA ASN A 22 20.68 -14.15 1.59
C ASN A 22 20.17 -13.06 2.56
N CYS A 23 19.26 -13.48 3.45
CA CYS A 23 18.47 -12.61 4.30
C CYS A 23 18.47 -13.08 5.75
N THR A 24 18.42 -12.11 6.65
CA THR A 24 18.17 -12.32 8.08
C THR A 24 16.66 -12.36 8.35
N ASN A 25 16.28 -12.91 9.50
CA ASN A 25 14.90 -12.87 10.00
C ASN A 25 14.61 -11.60 10.83
N ASN A 26 15.41 -10.54 10.66
CA ASN A 26 15.30 -9.28 11.40
C ASN A 26 14.41 -8.24 10.69
N GLY A 27 13.45 -8.69 9.88
CA GLY A 27 12.45 -7.81 9.30
C GLY A 27 11.43 -7.31 10.33
N HIS A 28 10.43 -6.54 9.87
CA HIS A 28 9.43 -5.97 10.77
C HIS A 28 8.64 -7.07 11.50
N ILE A 29 8.31 -6.82 12.78
CA ILE A 29 7.49 -7.74 13.59
C ILE A 29 6.04 -7.78 13.09
N ASN A 30 5.50 -6.62 12.73
CA ASN A 30 4.12 -6.46 12.28
C ASN A 30 4.00 -6.66 10.76
N GLN A 31 4.69 -7.67 10.21
CA GLN A 31 4.44 -8.06 8.83
C GLN A 31 3.05 -8.68 8.71
N GLY A 32 2.38 -8.48 7.58
CA GLY A 32 1.12 -9.14 7.32
C GLY A 32 0.58 -8.87 5.93
N LEU A 33 -0.49 -9.56 5.59
CA LEU A 33 -1.27 -9.33 4.38
C LEU A 33 -2.74 -9.33 4.75
N THR A 34 -3.43 -8.24 4.43
CA THR A 34 -4.87 -8.11 4.67
C THR A 34 -5.58 -7.84 3.35
N ARG A 35 -6.60 -8.65 3.05
CA ARG A 35 -7.50 -8.48 1.91
C ARG A 35 -8.83 -7.91 2.37
N PHE A 36 -9.33 -6.93 1.65
CA PHE A 36 -10.60 -6.29 1.96
C PHE A 36 -11.64 -6.69 0.91
N ASN A 37 -12.75 -7.29 1.35
CA ASN A 37 -13.89 -7.58 0.47
C ASN A 37 -14.89 -6.43 0.44
N LYS A 38 -14.94 -5.63 1.51
CA LYS A 38 -15.68 -4.37 1.60
C LYS A 38 -14.87 -3.37 2.41
N ILE A 39 -15.08 -2.09 2.13
CA ILE A 39 -14.47 -0.97 2.85
C ILE A 39 -15.58 -0.07 3.39
N ARG A 40 -15.39 0.49 4.60
CA ARG A 40 -16.31 1.47 5.17
C ARG A 40 -16.00 2.84 4.63
N VAL A 41 -17.04 3.51 4.14
CA VAL A 41 -16.98 4.87 3.60
C VAL A 41 -17.86 5.75 4.47
N ASP A 42 -17.30 6.87 4.94
CA ASP A 42 -18.07 8.00 5.43
C ASP A 42 -18.59 8.78 4.23
N LEU A 43 -19.91 8.76 4.04
CA LEU A 43 -20.58 9.41 2.92
C LEU A 43 -20.69 10.93 3.08
N HIS A 44 -20.53 11.48 4.28
CA HIS A 44 -20.56 12.92 4.49
C HIS A 44 -19.26 13.57 3.96
N ASN A 45 -18.12 12.97 4.30
CA ASN A 45 -16.80 13.46 3.91
C ASN A 45 -16.22 12.71 2.69
N MET A 46 -16.96 11.75 2.14
CA MET A 46 -16.52 10.86 1.06
C MET A 46 -15.15 10.21 1.34
N LYS A 47 -14.98 9.71 2.57
CA LYS A 47 -13.68 9.23 3.08
C LYS A 47 -13.74 7.76 3.45
N ILE A 48 -12.79 6.98 2.95
CA ILE A 48 -12.62 5.57 3.33
C ILE A 48 -11.99 5.52 4.73
N ASN A 49 -12.51 4.67 5.61
CA ASN A 49 -11.86 4.31 6.87
C ASN A 49 -10.84 3.18 6.62
N PRO A 50 -9.52 3.45 6.64
CA PRO A 50 -8.53 2.43 6.29
C PRO A 50 -8.36 1.35 7.36
N ASN A 51 -8.77 1.63 8.60
CA ASN A 51 -8.57 0.77 9.76
C ASN A 51 -9.84 -0.01 10.14
N ASP A 52 -10.84 -0.03 9.27
CA ASP A 52 -12.02 -0.86 9.47
C ASP A 52 -11.81 -2.25 8.85
N PHE A 53 -11.57 -3.22 9.73
CA PHE A 53 -11.31 -4.61 9.36
C PHE A 53 -12.57 -5.49 9.37
N THR A 54 -13.78 -4.94 9.56
CA THR A 54 -15.02 -5.73 9.73
C THR A 54 -15.26 -6.72 8.58
N PHE A 55 -14.89 -6.37 7.35
CA PHE A 55 -15.01 -7.21 6.16
C PHE A 55 -13.65 -7.53 5.51
N ALA A 56 -12.60 -7.53 6.32
CA ALA A 56 -11.25 -7.84 5.91
C ALA A 56 -10.81 -9.22 6.42
N LEU A 57 -9.95 -9.87 5.65
CA LEU A 57 -9.27 -11.11 6.02
C LEU A 57 -7.76 -10.84 6.09
N THR A 58 -7.17 -10.99 7.27
CA THR A 58 -5.72 -11.03 7.41
C THR A 58 -5.23 -12.44 7.12
N GLU A 59 -4.65 -12.66 5.95
CA GLU A 59 -4.19 -13.98 5.48
C GLU A 59 -3.03 -14.50 6.32
N TYR A 60 -2.14 -13.61 6.77
CA TYR A 60 -1.07 -13.93 7.70
C TYR A 60 -0.61 -12.69 8.45
N GLY A 61 0.00 -12.91 9.61
CA GLY A 61 0.66 -11.88 10.40
C GLY A 61 -0.31 -10.87 11.02
N SER A 62 0.10 -9.60 11.06
CA SER A 62 -0.71 -8.52 11.64
C SER A 62 -1.68 -7.90 10.62
N PRO A 63 -2.83 -7.36 11.07
CA PRO A 63 -3.71 -6.58 10.20
C PRO A 63 -2.97 -5.37 9.59
N VAL A 64 -3.20 -5.12 8.30
CA VAL A 64 -2.60 -4.02 7.53
C VAL A 64 -3.70 -3.12 7.00
N ALA A 65 -3.64 -1.83 7.32
CA ALA A 65 -4.66 -0.86 6.95
C ALA A 65 -4.81 -0.73 5.42
N TYR A 66 -6.04 -0.50 4.95
CA TYR A 66 -6.35 -0.40 3.53
C TYR A 66 -5.54 0.72 2.84
N GLY A 67 -4.98 0.43 1.66
CA GLY A 67 -4.17 1.40 0.92
C GLY A 67 -2.83 1.76 1.58
N THR A 68 -2.31 0.92 2.47
CA THR A 68 -1.00 1.12 3.11
C THR A 68 -0.08 -0.07 2.83
N ALA A 69 1.22 0.17 2.82
CA ALA A 69 2.23 -0.89 2.69
C ALA A 69 3.56 -0.46 3.30
N GLY A 70 4.43 -1.44 3.56
CA GLY A 70 5.79 -1.20 4.00
C GLY A 70 6.60 -2.48 4.10
N ASP A 71 7.89 -2.34 4.32
CA ASP A 71 8.80 -3.44 4.57
C ASP A 71 10.06 -2.99 5.33
N CYS A 72 10.86 -3.98 5.74
CA CYS A 72 12.19 -3.79 6.31
C CYS A 72 13.26 -4.52 5.49
N TYR A 73 13.19 -4.44 4.16
CA TYR A 73 13.95 -5.30 3.27
C TYR A 73 15.34 -4.77 2.92
N SER A 74 15.46 -3.51 2.49
CA SER A 74 16.68 -2.91 1.90
C SER A 74 16.80 -1.42 2.19
N MET A 75 18.01 -0.89 2.29
CA MET A 75 18.30 0.56 2.33
C MET A 75 18.37 1.20 0.94
N SER A 76 18.43 0.40 -0.12
CA SER A 76 18.39 0.87 -1.52
C SER A 76 16.94 1.07 -1.98
N ASP A 77 16.73 1.66 -3.17
CA ASP A 77 15.40 1.79 -3.78
C ASP A 77 14.84 0.43 -4.22
N CYS A 78 14.40 -0.37 -3.25
CA CYS A 78 14.02 -1.77 -3.42
C CYS A 78 12.79 -2.17 -2.60
N PRO A 79 11.68 -1.42 -2.67
CA PRO A 79 10.49 -1.71 -1.87
C PRO A 79 9.86 -3.05 -2.28
N GLN A 80 9.49 -3.84 -1.28
CA GLN A 80 8.82 -5.14 -1.37
C GLN A 80 7.38 -5.08 -0.86
N GLY A 81 7.06 -4.12 0.02
CA GLY A 81 5.68 -3.89 0.46
C GLY A 81 4.80 -3.43 -0.71
N ARG A 82 3.58 -3.95 -0.75
CA ARG A 82 2.61 -3.72 -1.83
C ARG A 82 1.24 -3.45 -1.27
N PHE A 83 0.51 -2.53 -1.90
CA PHE A 83 -0.94 -2.43 -1.76
C PHE A 83 -1.58 -2.26 -3.12
N SER A 84 -2.86 -2.62 -3.22
CA SER A 84 -3.68 -2.33 -4.39
C SER A 84 -5.05 -1.88 -3.92
N ILE A 85 -5.59 -0.88 -4.58
CA ILE A 85 -6.94 -0.35 -4.42
C ILE A 85 -7.63 -0.56 -5.76
N ASP A 86 -8.78 -1.21 -5.75
CA ASP A 86 -9.63 -1.38 -6.92
C ASP A 86 -11.06 -0.96 -6.55
N LEU A 87 -11.49 0.17 -7.12
CA LEU A 87 -12.81 0.76 -6.94
C LEU A 87 -13.68 0.58 -8.19
N ARG A 88 -13.26 -0.23 -9.16
CA ARG A 88 -14.07 -0.49 -10.35
C ARG A 88 -15.39 -1.14 -9.96
N GLY A 89 -16.41 -0.85 -10.75
CA GLY A 89 -17.78 -1.29 -10.45
C GLY A 89 -18.46 -0.52 -9.31
N THR A 90 -17.78 0.41 -8.62
CA THR A 90 -18.38 1.20 -7.52
C THR A 90 -18.77 2.64 -7.91
N ASN A 91 -18.48 3.06 -9.15
CA ASN A 91 -18.59 4.45 -9.61
C ASN A 91 -17.77 5.48 -8.79
N PHE A 92 -16.83 5.02 -7.97
CA PHE A 92 -15.91 5.88 -7.24
C PHE A 92 -14.50 5.81 -7.82
N LYS A 93 -13.73 6.86 -7.54
CA LYS A 93 -12.28 6.95 -7.78
C LYS A 93 -11.60 7.64 -6.62
N ILE A 94 -10.31 7.40 -6.44
CA ILE A 94 -9.50 8.25 -5.55
C ILE A 94 -9.37 9.64 -6.19
N VAL A 95 -9.45 10.70 -5.37
CA VAL A 95 -9.27 12.07 -5.87
C VAL A 95 -7.86 12.30 -6.44
N GLU A 96 -7.75 13.18 -7.43
CA GLU A 96 -6.51 13.42 -8.21
C GLU A 96 -5.36 13.90 -7.32
N ASP A 97 -5.66 14.85 -6.43
CA ASP A 97 -4.73 15.56 -5.57
C ASP A 97 -4.49 14.85 -4.22
N LEU A 98 -4.85 13.57 -4.10
CA LEU A 98 -4.43 12.75 -2.96
C LEU A 98 -3.04 12.16 -3.21
N GLU A 99 -2.17 12.20 -2.22
CA GLU A 99 -0.85 11.58 -2.32
C GLU A 99 -0.64 10.52 -1.25
N TRP A 100 0.30 9.63 -1.51
CA TRP A 100 0.86 8.75 -0.48
C TRP A 100 2.15 9.37 0.02
N ILE A 101 2.33 9.34 1.33
CA ILE A 101 3.49 9.90 1.99
C ILE A 101 4.38 8.78 2.53
N LYS A 102 5.69 8.99 2.43
CA LYS A 102 6.69 8.08 3.00
C LYS A 102 6.72 8.20 4.51
N GLN A 103 6.90 7.07 5.18
CA GLN A 103 7.09 6.94 6.63
C GLN A 103 8.30 6.05 6.91
N GLY A 104 8.97 6.26 8.05
CA GLY A 104 10.10 5.44 8.49
C GLY A 104 11.43 5.82 7.82
N HIS A 105 12.38 4.89 7.83
CA HIS A 105 13.77 5.15 7.41
C HIS A 105 14.08 4.59 6.02
N ARG A 106 14.76 5.39 5.18
CA ARG A 106 15.18 5.02 3.81
C ARG A 106 14.03 4.46 2.97
N THR A 107 12.91 5.16 3.00
CA THR A 107 11.68 4.71 2.37
C THR A 107 11.62 5.07 0.89
N SER A 108 11.26 4.08 0.10
CA SER A 108 10.89 4.19 -1.30
C SER A 108 9.38 4.09 -1.46
N LEU A 109 8.87 4.84 -2.44
CA LEU A 109 7.46 4.92 -2.76
C LEU A 109 7.32 5.05 -4.27
N LYS A 110 6.51 4.18 -4.87
CA LYS A 110 6.09 4.24 -6.27
C LYS A 110 4.58 4.00 -6.30
N ILE A 111 3.84 4.99 -6.80
CA ILE A 111 2.38 4.93 -6.96
C ILE A 111 2.05 4.94 -8.44
N GLU A 112 1.24 3.98 -8.85
CA GLU A 112 0.67 3.91 -10.19
C GLU A 112 -0.83 4.13 -10.10
N ARG A 113 -1.33 5.06 -10.91
CA ARG A 113 -2.74 5.43 -11.01
C ARG A 113 -3.28 4.96 -12.36
N LEU A 114 -4.34 4.15 -12.34
CA LEU A 114 -4.92 3.54 -13.53
C LEU A 114 -6.44 3.76 -13.58
N GLU A 115 -7.02 3.61 -14.77
CA GLU A 115 -8.47 3.72 -15.01
C GLU A 115 -9.13 4.95 -14.34
N ASN A 116 -8.60 6.16 -14.61
CA ASN A 116 -9.10 7.42 -14.02
C ASN A 116 -9.16 7.35 -12.48
N ASN A 117 -8.07 6.88 -11.85
CA ASN A 117 -7.92 6.70 -10.40
C ASN A 117 -8.92 5.74 -9.74
N SER A 118 -9.59 4.88 -10.51
CA SER A 118 -10.37 3.79 -9.92
C SER A 118 -9.50 2.59 -9.55
N ILE A 119 -8.27 2.50 -10.07
CA ILE A 119 -7.25 1.57 -9.60
C ILE A 119 -6.03 2.35 -9.12
N ILE A 120 -5.49 1.99 -7.96
CA ILE A 120 -4.20 2.47 -7.45
C ILE A 120 -3.34 1.27 -7.07
N ASN A 121 -2.14 1.17 -7.62
CA ASN A 121 -1.13 0.22 -7.19
C ASN A 121 0.00 0.95 -6.48
N GLY A 122 0.41 0.43 -5.32
CA GLY A 122 1.50 0.99 -4.54
C GLY A 122 2.61 -0.01 -4.30
N LEU A 123 3.85 0.42 -4.54
CA LEU A 123 5.07 -0.25 -4.12
C LEU A 123 5.77 0.63 -3.09
N CYS A 124 6.03 0.06 -1.91
CA CYS A 124 6.38 0.86 -0.78
C CYS A 124 7.15 0.09 0.30
N GLY A 125 8.19 0.72 0.84
CA GLY A 125 9.01 0.16 1.90
C GLY A 125 10.47 0.57 1.79
N GLY A 126 11.39 -0.21 2.33
CA GLY A 126 12.79 0.17 2.45
C GLY A 126 13.41 -0.38 3.74
N TYR A 127 14.12 0.45 4.49
CA TYR A 127 14.77 0.01 5.73
C TYR A 127 13.89 0.28 6.94
N CYS A 128 12.83 -0.50 7.05
CA CYS A 128 11.71 -0.27 7.96
C CYS A 128 10.96 1.01 7.61
N GLY A 129 10.67 1.11 6.33
CA GLY A 129 9.86 2.16 5.75
C GLY A 129 8.47 1.65 5.41
N GLY A 130 7.55 2.58 5.25
CA GLY A 130 6.22 2.32 4.71
C GLY A 130 5.61 3.58 4.16
N CYS A 131 4.36 3.50 3.76
CA CYS A 131 3.62 4.65 3.29
C CYS A 131 2.16 4.49 3.61
N THR A 132 1.56 5.65 3.77
CA THR A 132 0.13 5.79 3.98
C THR A 132 -0.36 6.87 3.03
N PRO A 133 -1.66 6.89 2.73
CA PRO A 133 -2.32 8.09 2.23
C PRO A 133 -1.96 9.29 3.11
N ASP A 134 -1.94 10.49 2.53
CA ASP A 134 -1.66 11.72 3.28
C ASP A 134 -2.49 11.73 4.57
N ARG A 135 -1.82 11.93 5.70
CA ARG A 135 -2.44 11.73 7.01
C ARG A 135 -3.50 12.78 7.35
N PHE A 136 -3.38 13.99 6.79
CA PHE A 136 -4.31 15.08 7.06
C PHE A 136 -5.55 14.93 6.17
N LYS A 137 -5.35 14.61 4.90
CA LYS A 137 -6.42 14.43 3.92
C LYS A 137 -7.12 13.07 4.06
N GLY A 138 -6.33 12.00 4.16
CA GLY A 138 -6.74 10.59 4.17
C GLY A 138 -7.30 10.10 2.83
N LEU A 139 -7.84 8.88 2.80
CA LEU A 139 -8.37 8.27 1.57
C LEU A 139 -9.72 8.87 1.17
N ILE A 140 -9.68 10.00 0.46
CA ILE A 140 -10.88 10.64 -0.09
C ILE A 140 -11.19 10.05 -1.46
N ILE A 141 -12.46 9.74 -1.69
CA ILE A 141 -13.01 9.30 -2.96
C ILE A 141 -13.91 10.38 -3.57
N GLY A 142 -13.93 10.41 -4.90
CA GLY A 142 -14.85 11.21 -5.69
C GLY A 142 -15.67 10.33 -6.64
N ILE A 143 -16.71 10.91 -7.22
CA ILE A 143 -17.49 10.22 -8.25
C ILE A 143 -16.62 10.05 -9.50
N ASN A 144 -16.54 8.82 -9.99
CA ASN A 144 -15.93 8.51 -11.27
C ASN A 144 -16.98 8.69 -12.37
N ASN A 145 -17.14 9.93 -12.80
CA ASN A 145 -17.90 10.24 -14.01
C ASN A 145 -17.09 9.73 -15.20
N LYS A 146 -17.21 8.43 -15.51
CA LYS A 146 -16.93 7.93 -16.85
C LYS A 146 -17.97 8.62 -17.72
N ASN A 147 -17.64 9.77 -18.29
CA ASN A 147 -18.55 10.51 -19.16
C ASN A 147 -19.15 9.52 -20.16
N LYS A 148 -20.48 9.54 -20.25
CA LYS A 148 -21.22 9.09 -21.42
C LYS A 148 -20.55 9.71 -22.64
N LEU A 149 -19.68 8.95 -23.30
CA LEU A 149 -19.32 9.20 -24.68
C LEU A 149 -20.55 8.72 -25.46
N ASN A 150 -21.45 9.66 -25.74
CA ASN A 150 -22.44 9.51 -26.80
C ASN A 150 -21.70 9.41 -28.13
#